data_AF-A0AAN5XKF1-F1
#
_entry.id   AF-A0AAN5XKF1-F1
#
_cell.length_a   1.000
_cell.length_b   1.000
_cell.length_c   1.000
_cell.angle_alpha   90.00
_cell.angle_beta   90.00
_cell.angle_gamma   90.00
#
_symmetry.space_group_name_H-M   'P 1'
#
loop_
_entity.id
_entity.type
_entity.pdbx_description
1 polymer ?
#
loop_
_entity_poly.entity_id
_entity_poly.type
_entity_poly.pdbx_seq_one_letter_code
_entity_poly.pdbx_strand_id
1 'polypeptide(L)' 'MDCCFCKRTYVTLTDGTDFWYYPVFIESCIVNGYRWNGNHWVENGIDLRKIRWFNCCERKKE' A
#
# COMPACT_ATOMS: atom_id res chain seq x y z
N MET A 1 10.50 13.01 -1.51
CA MET A 1 9.77 11.96 -2.25
C MET A 1 9.29 10.95 -1.22
N ASP A 2 8.34 11.28 -0.33
CA ASP A 2 8.18 10.49 0.91
C ASP A 2 6.73 10.36 1.35
N CYS A 3 5.81 10.11 0.40
CA CYS A 3 4.40 10.27 0.71
C CYS A 3 3.69 8.99 1.20
N CYS A 4 4.25 7.78 1.01
CA CYS A 4 3.48 6.53 1.22
C CYS A 4 4.06 5.58 2.26
N PHE A 5 5.32 5.74 2.67
CA PHE A 5 5.92 4.93 3.71
C PHE A 5 5.34 5.30 5.09
N CYS A 6 5.02 4.29 5.89
CA CYS A 6 4.45 4.46 7.24
C CYS A 6 3.11 5.23 7.30
N LYS A 7 2.32 5.21 6.21
CA LYS A 7 0.95 5.75 6.19
C LYS A 7 -0.02 4.71 5.65
N ARG A 8 -1.25 4.73 6.16
CA ARG A 8 -2.35 3.94 5.59
C ARG A 8 -2.60 4.41 4.16
N THR A 9 -2.28 3.56 3.21
CA THR A 9 -2.47 3.76 1.78
C THR A 9 -3.66 2.94 1.34
N TYR A 10 -4.53 3.50 0.52
CA TYR A 10 -5.57 2.72 -0.13
C TYR A 10 -5.03 2.19 -1.45
N VAL A 11 -5.01 0.88 -1.65
CA VAL A 11 -4.48 0.26 -2.86
C VAL A 11 -5.57 -0.53 -3.55
N THR A 12 -5.59 -0.42 -4.86
CA THR A 12 -6.44 -1.19 -5.76
C THR A 12 -5.54 -2.01 -6.65
N LEU A 13 -5.73 -3.32 -6.64
CA LEU A 13 -5.00 -4.25 -7.49
C LEU A 13 -5.63 -4.34 -8.89
N THR A 14 -4.87 -4.91 -9.82
CA THR A 14 -5.30 -5.13 -11.21
C THR A 14 -6.48 -6.09 -11.33
N ASP A 15 -6.66 -7.00 -10.39
CA ASP A 15 -7.80 -7.91 -10.32
C ASP A 15 -9.08 -7.24 -9.77
N GLY A 16 -9.01 -5.97 -9.37
CA GLY A 16 -10.13 -5.21 -8.84
C GLY A 16 -10.24 -5.23 -7.31
N THR A 17 -9.43 -6.03 -6.61
CA THR A 17 -9.40 -6.01 -5.14
C THR A 17 -8.85 -4.68 -4.62
N ASP A 18 -9.62 -4.01 -3.77
CA ASP A 18 -9.20 -2.84 -3.03
C ASP A 18 -9.08 -3.11 -1.53
N PHE A 19 -8.08 -2.51 -0.88
CA PHE A 19 -7.89 -2.62 0.56
C PHE A 19 -6.98 -1.51 1.10
N TRP A 20 -7.07 -1.32 2.42
CA TRP A 20 -6.08 -0.55 3.15
C TRP A 20 -4.79 -1.35 3.31
N TYR A 21 -3.68 -0.70 3.03
CA TYR A 21 -2.35 -1.28 3.10
C TYR A 21 -1.38 -0.31 3.78
N TYR A 22 -0.50 -0.86 4.59
CA TYR A 22 0.50 -0.13 5.34
C TYR A 22 1.89 -0.61 4.91
N PRO A 23 2.52 0.06 3.94
CA PRO A 23 3.82 -0.35 3.44
C PRO A 23 4.92 0.01 4.46
N VAL A 24 5.82 -0.95 4.70
CA VAL A 24 6.94 -0.82 5.65
C VAL A 24 8.26 -0.72 4.91
N PHE A 25 8.49 -1.58 3.92
CA PHE A 25 9.69 -1.55 3.07
C PHE A 25 9.42 -2.11 1.68
N ILE A 26 10.27 -1.75 0.72
CA ILE A 26 10.19 -2.24 -0.66
C ILE A 26 11.46 -3.02 -0.95
N GLU A 27 11.31 -4.22 -1.49
CA GLU A 27 12.40 -5.07 -1.93
C GLU A 27 12.21 -5.44 -3.40
N SER A 28 13.12 -4.96 -4.25
CA SER A 28 13.04 -5.06 -5.72
C SER A 28 11.70 -4.56 -6.29
N CYS A 29 10.72 -5.44 -6.45
CA CYS A 29 9.38 -5.15 -6.97
C CYS A 29 8.25 -5.54 -6.01
N ILE A 30 8.58 -5.93 -4.78
CA ILE A 30 7.62 -6.32 -3.76
C ILE A 30 7.59 -5.24 -2.69
N VAL A 31 6.40 -4.74 -2.40
CA VAL A 31 6.15 -3.91 -1.22
C VAL A 31 5.78 -4.85 -0.08
N ASN A 32 6.58 -4.83 0.98
CA ASN A 32 6.31 -5.56 2.20
C ASN A 32 5.66 -4.63 3.22
N GLY A 33 4.68 -5.15 3.94
CA GLY A 33 3.89 -4.37 4.86
C GLY A 33 2.68 -5.13 5.39
N TYR A 34 1.68 -4.39 5.84
CA TYR A 34 0.50 -4.98 6.45
C TYR A 34 -0.76 -4.63 5.65
N ARG A 35 -1.55 -5.64 5.32
CA ARG A 35 -2.87 -5.52 4.70
C ARG A 35 -3.95 -5.54 5.77
N TRP A 36 -4.93 -4.66 5.65
CA TRP A 36 -6.15 -4.71 6.45
C TRP A 36 -7.10 -5.76 5.90
N ASN A 37 -7.53 -6.71 6.73
CA ASN A 37 -8.52 -7.72 6.36
C ASN A 37 -9.95 -7.42 6.85
N GLY A 38 -10.18 -6.24 7.42
CA GLY A 38 -11.45 -5.85 8.04
C GLY A 38 -11.42 -5.87 9.57
N ASN A 39 -10.59 -6.71 10.18
CA ASN A 39 -10.54 -6.90 11.64
C ASN A 39 -9.16 -6.65 12.25
N HIS A 40 -8.09 -6.97 11.51
CA HIS A 40 -6.71 -6.76 11.94
C HIS A 40 -5.76 -6.53 10.75
N TRP A 41 -4.57 -6.03 11.06
CA TRP A 41 -3.46 -5.88 10.12
C TRP A 41 -2.73 -7.22 10.00
N VAL A 42 -2.64 -7.76 8.79
CA VAL A 42 -1.95 -9.02 8.49
C VAL A 42 -0.73 -8.71 7.64
N GLU A 43 0.42 -9.30 7.98
CA GLU A 43 1.62 -9.19 7.16
C GLU A 43 1.34 -9.73 5.74
N ASN A 44 1.63 -8.92 4.73
CA ASN A 44 1.36 -9.27 3.34
C ASN A 44 2.32 -8.54 2.41
N GLY A 45 2.98 -9.28 1.53
CA GLY A 45 3.78 -8.73 0.43
C GLY A 45 2.93 -8.56 -0.83
N ILE A 46 3.02 -7.39 -1.48
CA ILE A 46 2.31 -7.12 -2.74
C ILE A 46 3.33 -6.78 -3.81
N ASP A 47 3.23 -7.46 -4.94
CA ASP A 47 4.02 -7.11 -6.11
C ASP A 47 3.52 -5.78 -6.70
N LEU A 48 4.41 -4.81 -6.86
CA LEU A 48 4.13 -3.50 -7.46
C LEU A 48 3.47 -3.63 -8.84
N ARG A 49 3.76 -4.70 -9.59
CA ARG A 49 3.17 -4.96 -10.92
C ARG A 49 1.68 -5.29 -10.86
N LYS A 50 1.17 -5.68 -9.70
CA LYS A 50 -0.25 -5.96 -9.47
C LYS A 50 -1.00 -4.72 -8.99
N ILE A 51 -0.32 -3.64 -8.62
CA ILE A 51 -0.98 -2.42 -8.15
C ILE A 51 -1.46 -1.63 -9.36
N ARG A 52 -2.78 -1.45 -9.47
CA ARG A 52 -3.40 -0.64 -10.52
C ARG A 52 -3.47 0.82 -10.13
N TRP A 53 -3.88 1.08 -8.89
CA TRP A 53 -4.01 2.43 -8.36
C TRP A 53 -3.69 2.43 -6.87
N PHE A 54 -3.13 3.54 -6.39
CA PHE A 54 -2.88 3.74 -4.99
C PHE A 54 -3.19 5.19 -4.63
N ASN A 55 -3.94 5.39 -3.54
CA ASN A 55 -4.14 6.70 -2.96
C ASN A 55 -3.22 6.88 -1.77
N CYS A 56 -2.33 7.82 -1.94
CA CYS A 56 -1.33 8.17 -0.97
C CYS A 56 -1.55 9.66 -0.69
N CYS A 57 -1.87 10.00 0.56
CA CYS A 57 -2.30 11.35 0.95
C CYS A 57 -1.42 12.40 0.27
N GLU A 58 -2.07 13.30 -0.46
CA GLU A 58 -1.47 14.45 -1.11
C GLU A 58 -0.50 15.16 -0.15
N ARG A 59 0.69 15.53 -0.63
CA ARG A 59 1.54 16.44 0.12
C ARG A 59 0.71 17.68 0.44
N LYS A 60 0.50 18.01 1.71
CA LYS A 60 0.38 19.44 2.05
C LYS A 60 1.75 20.05 1.78
N LYS A 61 1.83 20.92 0.76
CA LYS A 61 2.91 21.89 0.63
C LYS A 61 2.75 22.86 1.81
N GLU A 62 3.71 22.86 2.72
CA GLU A 62 4.11 24.07 3.44
C GLU A 62 5.59 24.33 3.14
#